data_AF-A0A7W1P2X8-F1
#
_entry.id   AF-A0A7W1P2X8-F1
#
_cell.length_a   1.000
_cell.length_b   1.000
_cell.length_c   1.000
_cell.angle_alpha   90.00
_cell.angle_beta   90.00
_cell.angle_gamma   90.00
#
_symmetry.space_group_name_H-M   'P 1'
#
loop_
_entity.id
_entity.type
_entity.pdbx_description
1 polymer ?
#
loop_
_entity_poly.entity_id
_entity_poly.type
_entity_poly.pdbx_seq_one_letter_code
_entity_poly.pdbx_strand_id
1 'polypeptide(L)'
;DGIIWTTWNYPLSYGLKLTPQFRINRQRPDQSFWQLYQSHKEYLRLNQVQTSLIDSMDDDQIQAEIENDLREQIKHNIAKGVLTPANEEEVKYSWRGMIYLWCQFLLDLVRL
;
A
#
# COMPACT_ATOMS: atom_id res chain seq x y z
N ASP A 1 9.80 14.13 -4.76
CA ASP A 1 10.50 12.89 -4.36
C ASP A 1 9.77 11.59 -4.71
N GLY A 2 8.51 11.65 -5.20
CA GLY A 2 7.75 10.44 -5.57
C GLY A 2 7.38 9.54 -4.39
N ILE A 3 7.39 10.07 -3.17
CA ILE A 3 7.04 9.34 -1.95
C ILE A 3 5.52 9.36 -1.80
N ILE A 4 4.94 8.18 -1.58
CA ILE A 4 3.50 7.99 -1.41
C ILE A 4 3.20 7.81 0.07
N TRP A 5 2.48 8.76 0.64
CA TRP A 5 2.07 8.74 2.05
C TRP A 5 0.64 8.20 2.12
N THR A 6 0.46 7.03 2.73
CA THR A 6 -0.86 6.40 2.84
C THR A 6 -1.20 6.08 4.29
N THR A 7 -2.48 6.15 4.60
CA THR A 7 -3.03 5.76 5.89
C THR A 7 -4.14 4.76 5.64
N TRP A 8 -4.09 3.66 6.36
CA TRP A 8 -4.93 2.50 6.12
C TRP A 8 -5.23 1.80 7.44
N ASN A 9 -6.44 1.24 7.55
CA ASN A 9 -6.91 0.54 8.74
C ASN A 9 -7.35 -0.90 8.41
N TYR A 10 -6.88 -1.46 7.29
CA TYR A 10 -7.16 -2.86 6.98
C TYR A 10 -6.53 -3.75 8.06
N PRO A 11 -7.29 -4.69 8.65
CA PRO A 11 -6.86 -5.43 9.84
C PRO A 11 -5.67 -6.35 9.56
N LEU A 12 -5.51 -6.82 8.32
CA LEU A 12 -4.44 -7.72 7.93
C LEU A 12 -3.26 -6.96 7.31
N SER A 13 -2.09 -7.60 7.32
CA SER A 13 -0.90 -7.09 6.66
C SER A 13 -1.06 -7.06 5.15
N TYR A 14 -0.28 -6.20 4.49
CA TYR A 14 -0.26 -6.13 3.04
C TYR A 14 0.15 -7.50 2.49
N GLY A 15 -0.69 -8.07 1.64
CA GLY A 15 -0.39 -9.33 0.94
C GLY A 15 0.73 -9.19 -0.10
N LEU A 16 1.16 -7.96 -0.39
CA LEU A 16 2.27 -7.66 -1.27
C LEU A 16 3.36 -6.92 -0.50
N LYS A 17 4.60 -7.03 -0.99
CA LYS A 17 5.70 -6.20 -0.50
C LYS A 17 5.50 -4.77 -1.00
N LEU A 18 5.56 -3.84 -0.08
CA LEU A 18 5.49 -2.42 -0.37
C LEU A 18 6.67 -1.98 -1.20
N THR A 19 6.44 -1.10 -2.18
CA THR A 19 7.52 -0.48 -2.92
C THR A 19 8.26 0.52 -2.02
N PRO A 20 9.55 0.82 -2.30
CA PRO A 20 10.35 1.71 -1.45
C PRO A 20 9.80 3.13 -1.31
N GLN A 21 8.90 3.55 -2.21
CA GLN A 21 8.27 4.86 -2.21
C GLN A 21 7.14 4.99 -1.18
N PHE A 22 6.55 3.87 -0.74
CA PHE A 22 5.42 3.92 0.18
C PHE A 22 5.86 4.20 1.62
N ARG A 23 5.13 5.09 2.28
CA ARG A 23 5.19 5.39 3.71
C ARG A 23 3.81 5.18 4.28
N ILE A 24 3.71 4.24 5.21
CA ILE A 24 2.42 3.72 5.66
C ILE A 24 2.21 4.01 7.13
N ASN A 25 1.10 4.68 7.41
CA ASN A 25 0.56 4.82 8.74
C ASN A 25 -0.57 3.81 8.95
N ARG A 26 -0.26 2.69 9.63
CA ARG A 26 -1.24 1.66 9.95
C ARG A 26 -2.04 2.05 11.17
N GLN A 27 -3.36 2.05 11.02
CA GLN A 27 -4.31 2.39 12.06
C GLN A 27 -5.12 1.16 12.47
N ARG A 28 -5.80 1.27 13.62
CA ARG A 28 -6.65 0.19 14.12
C ARG A 28 -7.91 0.05 13.25
N PRO A 29 -8.41 -1.18 13.04
CA PRO A 29 -9.53 -1.44 12.15
C PRO A 29 -10.87 -0.88 12.64
N ASP A 30 -11.00 -0.58 13.93
CA ASP A 30 -12.21 -0.01 14.56
C ASP A 30 -12.33 1.51 14.40
N GLN A 31 -11.37 2.17 13.75
CA GLN A 31 -11.44 3.60 13.50
C GLN A 31 -12.48 3.96 12.43
N SER A 32 -13.28 4.99 12.73
CA SER A 32 -14.11 5.66 11.74
C SER A 32 -13.27 6.36 10.68
N PHE A 33 -13.88 6.65 9.53
CA PHE A 33 -13.22 7.42 8.46
C PHE A 33 -12.68 8.77 8.95
N TRP A 34 -13.43 9.48 9.81
CA TRP A 34 -12.98 10.75 10.37
C TRP A 34 -11.73 10.60 11.24
N GLN A 35 -11.66 9.57 12.08
CA GLN A 35 -10.47 9.28 12.88
C GLN A 35 -9.28 8.93 11.97
N LEU A 36 -9.51 8.15 10.91
CA LEU A 36 -8.49 7.81 9.92
C LEU A 36 -7.95 9.06 9.20
N TYR A 37 -8.84 9.98 8.83
CA TYR A 37 -8.47 11.24 8.18
C TYR A 37 -7.65 12.16 9.09
N GLN A 38 -8.05 12.31 10.37
CA GLN A 38 -7.26 13.10 11.33
C GLN A 38 -5.89 12.46 11.59
N SER A 39 -5.83 11.14 11.71
CA SER A 39 -4.57 10.40 11.84
C SER A 39 -3.67 10.60 10.62
N HIS A 40 -4.24 10.61 9.41
CA HIS A 40 -3.49 10.90 8.20
C HIS A 40 -2.91 12.31 8.20
N LYS A 41 -3.71 13.33 8.55
CA LYS A 41 -3.22 14.71 8.65
C LYS A 41 -2.08 14.85 9.66
N GLU A 42 -2.21 14.23 10.82
CA GLU A 42 -1.16 14.24 11.84
C GLU A 42 0.10 13.51 11.36
N TYR A 43 -0.06 12.40 10.65
CA TYR A 43 1.05 11.67 10.05
C TYR A 43 1.83 12.52 9.03
N LEU A 44 1.12 13.24 8.16
CA LEU A 44 1.74 14.18 7.22
C LEU A 44 2.49 15.30 7.96
N ARG A 45 1.87 15.86 9.01
CA ARG A 45 2.46 16.93 9.84
C ARG A 45 3.75 16.46 10.52
N LEU A 46 3.73 15.29 11.15
CA LEU A 46 4.89 14.71 11.85
C LEU A 46 6.06 14.43 10.90
N ASN A 47 5.77 14.14 9.63
CA ASN A 47 6.78 13.92 8.59
C ASN A 47 7.08 15.18 7.77
N GLN A 48 6.62 16.35 8.21
CA GLN A 48 6.88 17.65 7.59
C GLN A 48 6.47 17.72 6.10
N VAL A 49 5.44 16.97 5.72
CA VAL A 49 4.91 16.98 4.35
C VAL A 49 4.15 18.29 4.11
N GLN A 50 4.64 19.08 3.17
CA GLN A 50 4.02 20.36 2.81
C GLN A 50 2.82 20.13 1.88
N THR A 51 1.63 19.98 2.47
CA THR A 51 0.40 19.72 1.70
C THR A 51 -0.01 20.87 0.79
N SER A 52 0.46 22.09 1.05
CA SER A 52 0.22 23.25 0.18
C SER A 52 0.94 23.20 -1.16
N LEU A 53 1.92 22.30 -1.31
CA LEU A 53 2.64 22.05 -2.56
C LEU A 53 2.06 20.87 -3.35
N ILE A 54 0.98 20.25 -2.85
CA ILE A 54 0.31 19.15 -3.55
C ILE A 54 -0.67 19.78 -4.53
N ASP A 55 -0.39 19.60 -5.82
CA ASP A 55 -1.29 20.04 -6.88
C ASP A 55 -2.62 19.30 -6.78
N SER A 56 -3.72 20.04 -7.01
CA SER A 56 -5.02 19.40 -7.18
C SER A 56 -4.97 18.58 -8.46
N MET A 57 -5.30 17.31 -8.35
CA MET A 57 -5.47 16.42 -9.50
C MET A 57 -6.95 16.36 -9.85
N ASP A 58 -7.26 16.31 -11.14
CA ASP A 58 -8.60 15.94 -11.60
C ASP A 58 -8.83 14.42 -11.52
N ASP A 59 -10.07 13.98 -11.74
CA ASP A 59 -10.46 12.58 -11.59
C ASP A 59 -9.67 11.64 -12.54
N ASP A 60 -9.40 12.08 -13.77
CA ASP A 60 -8.67 11.31 -14.78
C ASP A 60 -7.20 11.14 -14.38
N GLN A 61 -6.59 12.22 -13.86
CA GLN A 61 -5.24 12.19 -13.31
C GLN A 61 -5.14 11.28 -12.10
N ILE A 62 -6.12 11.35 -11.18
CA ILE A 62 -6.16 10.49 -9.99
C ILE A 62 -6.21 9.02 -10.42
N GLN A 63 -7.06 8.68 -11.38
CA GLN A 63 -7.16 7.32 -11.89
C GLN A 63 -5.83 6.85 -12.49
N ALA A 64 -5.21 7.66 -13.35
CA ALA A 64 -3.97 7.30 -14.02
C ALA A 64 -2.81 7.08 -13.03
N GLU A 65 -2.67 7.93 -12.02
CA GLU A 65 -1.63 7.78 -10.99
C GLU A 65 -1.87 6.54 -10.12
N ILE A 66 -3.11 6.28 -9.70
CA ILE A 66 -3.45 5.07 -8.93
C ILE A 66 -3.13 3.81 -9.75
N GLU A 67 -3.47 3.80 -11.04
CA GLU A 67 -3.17 2.67 -11.92
C GLU A 67 -1.65 2.46 -12.08
N ASN A 68 -0.90 3.55 -12.25
CA ASN A 68 0.56 3.51 -12.34
C ASN A 68 1.19 2.95 -11.05
N ASP A 69 0.72 3.40 -9.89
CA ASP A 69 1.17 2.91 -8.58
C ASP A 69 0.89 1.41 -8.40
N LEU A 70 -0.28 0.94 -8.84
CA LEU A 70 -0.63 -0.49 -8.81
C LEU A 70 0.28 -1.30 -9.74
N ARG A 71 0.56 -0.80 -10.96
CA ARG A 71 1.47 -1.45 -11.91
C ARG A 71 2.89 -1.57 -11.35
N GLU A 72 3.40 -0.51 -10.72
CA GLU A 72 4.73 -0.53 -10.09
C GLU A 72 4.78 -1.47 -8.85
N GLN A 73 3.70 -1.55 -8.07
CA GLN A 73 3.59 -2.56 -7.00
C GLN A 73 3.65 -3.99 -7.53
N ILE A 74 2.93 -4.28 -8.62
CA ILE A 74 2.95 -5.60 -9.26
C ILE A 74 4.36 -5.93 -9.76
N LYS A 75 4.97 -5.03 -10.53
CA LYS A 75 6.33 -5.20 -11.08
C LYS A 75 7.37 -5.41 -9.98
N HIS A 76 7.28 -4.65 -8.90
CA HIS A 76 8.15 -4.83 -7.74
C HIS A 76 7.99 -6.23 -7.11
N ASN A 77 6.76 -6.72 -6.96
CA ASN A 77 6.49 -8.00 -6.35
C ASN A 77 6.84 -9.19 -7.25
N ILE A 78 6.78 -9.02 -8.57
CA ILE A 78 7.36 -9.97 -9.53
C ILE A 78 8.89 -10.01 -9.34
N ALA A 79 9.55 -8.84 -9.31
CA ALA A 79 11.01 -8.77 -9.12
C ALA A 79 11.47 -9.36 -7.77
N LYS A 80 10.64 -9.25 -6.72
CA LYS A 80 10.89 -9.87 -5.41
C LYS A 80 10.47 -11.34 -5.33
N GLY A 81 9.94 -11.92 -6.40
CA GLY A 81 9.51 -13.31 -6.50
C GLY A 81 8.28 -13.65 -5.67
N VAL A 82 7.49 -12.66 -5.26
CA VAL A 82 6.20 -12.87 -4.58
C VAL A 82 5.13 -13.23 -5.60
N LEU A 83 5.13 -12.53 -6.74
CA LEU A 83 4.25 -12.78 -7.88
C LEU A 83 5.03 -13.41 -9.03
N THR A 84 4.31 -14.09 -9.92
CA THR A 84 4.80 -14.57 -11.21
C THR A 84 3.76 -14.27 -12.29
N PRO A 85 4.18 -13.94 -13.53
CA PRO A 85 3.24 -13.79 -14.63
C PRO A 85 2.43 -15.08 -14.84
N ALA A 86 1.13 -14.95 -15.08
CA ALA A 86 0.24 -16.05 -15.46
C ALA A 86 -0.05 -16.02 -16.96
N ASN A 87 -0.29 -14.83 -17.51
CA ASN A 87 -0.39 -14.50 -18.94
C ASN A 87 0.02 -13.02 -19.13
N GLU A 88 -0.30 -12.40 -20.27
CA GLU A 88 0.12 -11.01 -20.58
C GLU A 88 -0.49 -9.95 -19.65
N GLU A 89 -1.67 -10.21 -19.06
CA GLU A 89 -2.41 -9.24 -18.24
C GLU A 89 -2.58 -9.66 -16.77
N GLU A 90 -2.34 -10.94 -16.46
CA GLU A 90 -2.59 -11.51 -15.14
C GLU A 90 -1.30 -11.95 -14.43
N VAL A 91 -1.34 -11.82 -13.12
CA VAL A 91 -0.30 -12.28 -12.20
C VAL A 91 -0.88 -13.25 -11.19
N LYS A 92 -0.10 -14.24 -10.80
CA LYS A 92 -0.43 -15.18 -9.72
C LYS A 92 0.65 -15.20 -8.67
N TYR A 93 0.32 -15.67 -7.48
CA TYR A 93 1.34 -15.90 -6.46
C TYR A 93 2.31 -17.00 -6.88
N SER A 94 3.59 -16.75 -6.67
CA SER A 94 4.60 -17.81 -6.77
C SER A 94 4.48 -18.73 -5.55
N TRP A 95 5.05 -19.92 -5.62
CA TRP A 95 5.16 -20.80 -4.44
C TRP A 95 5.83 -20.10 -3.25
N ARG A 96 6.88 -19.30 -3.51
CA ARG A 96 7.56 -18.50 -2.48
C ARG A 96 6.65 -17.40 -1.93
N GLY A 97 5.85 -16.78 -2.79
CA GLY A 97 4.82 -15.81 -2.42
C GLY A 97 3.74 -16.43 -1.54
N MET A 98 3.28 -17.64 -1.87
CA MET A 98 2.29 -18.37 -1.07
C MET A 98 2.80 -18.67 0.35
N ILE A 99 4.05 -19.13 0.48
CA ILE A 99 4.67 -19.34 1.80
C ILE A 99 4.77 -18.01 2.57
N TYR A 100 5.24 -16.96 1.89
CA TYR A 100 5.35 -15.62 2.48
C TYR A 100 4.02 -15.11 3.03
N LEU A 101 2.96 -15.18 2.23
CA LEU A 101 1.60 -14.81 2.62
C LEU A 101 1.10 -15.62 3.81
N TRP A 102 1.31 -16.93 3.78
CA TRP A 102 0.87 -17.81 4.86
C TRP A 102 1.56 -17.45 6.18
N CYS A 103 2.87 -17.19 6.15
CA CYS A 103 3.58 -16.71 7.34
C CYS A 103 3.08 -15.35 7.82
N GLN A 104 2.81 -14.39 6.91
CA GLN A 104 2.23 -13.10 7.29
C GLN A 104 0.87 -13.25 7.96
N PHE A 105 0.00 -14.08 7.38
CA PHE A 105 -1.32 -14.36 7.92
C PHE A 105 -1.25 -14.94 9.34
N LEU A 106 -0.35 -15.90 9.58
CA LEU A 106 -0.12 -16.45 10.92
C LEU A 106 0.38 -15.39 11.91
N LEU A 107 1.28 -14.50 11.47
CA LEU A 107 1.75 -13.39 12.32
C LEU A 107 0.63 -12.41 12.64
N ASP A 108 -0.28 -12.15 11.69
CA ASP A 108 -1.43 -11.28 11.92
C ASP A 108 -2.42 -11.90 12.91
N LEU A 109 -2.63 -13.22 12.87
CA LEU A 109 -3.45 -13.91 13.87
C LEU A 109 -2.92 -13.78 15.30
N VAL A 110 -1.59 -13.69 15.47
CA VAL A 110 -0.97 -13.48 16.79
C VAL A 110 -1.01 -12.01 17.22
N ARG A 111 -1.19 -11.08 16.27
CA ARG A 111 -1.24 -9.63 16.53
C ARG A 111 -2.66 -9.09 16.75
N LEU A 112 -3.68 -9.88 16.43
CA LEU A 112 -5.09 -9.66 16.73
C LEU A 112 -5.39 -9.92 18.21
#